data_AF-A0A183EUG4-F1
#
_entry.id   AF-A0A183EUG4-F1
#
_cell.length_a   1.000
_cell.length_b   1.000
_cell.length_c   1.000
_cell.angle_alpha   90.00
_cell.angle_beta   90.00
_cell.angle_gamma   90.00
#
_symmetry.space_group_name_H-M   'P 1'
#
loop_
_entity.id
_entity.type
_entity.pdbx_description
1 polymer ?
#
loop_
_entity_poly.entity_id
_entity_poly.type
_entity_poly.pdbx_seq_one_letter_code
_entity_poly.pdbx_strand_id
1 'polypeptide(L)'
;MVSKTKAAEQLMHKMKRAVRAGGPDPKFNKDLVQLQLEYRAANFSDEAFQRDLKHLQQQPAKIAQVTLRGPSASIIVVETEGISKKKLQELILTHLEKSGGGFRLTQNDYSRAFEEKGVVVMASTKADRTAVTLET
;
A
#
# COMPACT_ATOMS: atom_id res chain seq x y z
N MET A 1 10.29 -11.38 33.23
CA MET A 1 8.87 -11.18 32.91
C MET A 1 8.76 -10.08 31.86
N VAL A 2 8.22 -10.37 30.67
CA VAL A 2 7.89 -9.32 29.68
C VAL A 2 6.64 -8.62 30.19
N SER A 3 6.64 -7.28 30.25
CA SER A 3 5.46 -6.54 30.66
C SER A 3 4.31 -6.76 29.66
N LYS A 4 3.07 -6.76 30.15
CA LYS A 4 1.87 -6.98 29.31
C LYS A 4 1.81 -6.00 28.12
N THR A 5 2.29 -4.77 28.32
CA THR A 5 2.43 -3.74 27.27
C THR A 5 3.45 -4.13 26.19
N LYS A 6 4.63 -4.62 26.57
CA LYS A 6 5.65 -5.07 25.61
C LYS A 6 5.18 -6.29 24.81
N ALA A 7 4.43 -7.19 25.44
CA ALA A 7 3.82 -8.33 24.75
C ALA A 7 2.78 -7.86 23.71
N ALA A 8 1.93 -6.90 24.05
CA ALA A 8 0.96 -6.30 23.12
C ALA A 8 1.65 -5.65 21.91
N GLU A 9 2.73 -4.89 22.12
CA GLU A 9 3.50 -4.27 21.03
C GLU A 9 4.11 -5.30 20.09
N GLN A 10 4.69 -6.38 20.64
CA GLN A 10 5.26 -7.46 19.84
C GLN A 10 4.21 -8.17 18.99
N LEU A 11 3.04 -8.46 19.57
CA LEU A 11 1.92 -9.09 18.88
C LEU A 11 1.35 -8.19 17.78
N MET A 12 1.20 -6.89 18.04
CA MET A 12 0.80 -5.90 17.03
C MET A 12 1.81 -5.82 15.87
N HIS A 13 3.11 -5.87 16.16
CA HIS A 13 4.15 -5.91 15.11
C HIS A 13 4.12 -7.19 14.28
N LYS A 14 3.78 -8.33 14.87
CA LYS A 14 3.54 -9.57 14.12
C LYS A 14 2.28 -9.46 13.27
N MET A 15 1.20 -8.90 13.80
CA MET A 15 -0.05 -8.70 13.07
C MET A 15 0.15 -7.84 11.83
N LYS A 16 0.85 -6.71 11.96
CA LYS A 16 1.22 -5.86 10.81
C LYS A 16 1.98 -6.61 9.73
N ARG A 17 2.88 -7.52 10.12
CA ARG A 17 3.65 -8.34 9.16
C ARG A 17 2.77 -9.38 8.48
N ALA A 18 1.95 -10.10 9.24
CA ALA A 18 1.03 -11.10 8.72
C ALA A 18 0.02 -10.47 7.73
N VAL A 19 -0.60 -9.35 8.09
CA VAL A 19 -1.55 -8.63 7.22
C VAL A 19 -0.87 -8.17 5.92
N ARG A 20 0.37 -7.68 5.97
CA ARG A 20 1.11 -7.28 4.76
C ARG A 20 1.48 -8.45 3.84
N ALA A 21 1.73 -9.63 4.41
CA ALA A 21 2.16 -10.79 3.65
C ALA A 21 0.98 -11.55 3.02
N GLY A 22 -0.14 -11.68 3.73
CA GLY A 22 -1.26 -12.56 3.34
C GLY A 22 -2.64 -11.89 3.37
N GLY A 23 -2.70 -10.58 3.55
CA GLY A 23 -3.97 -9.85 3.66
C GLY A 23 -4.61 -9.95 5.05
N PRO A 24 -5.68 -9.17 5.31
CA PRO A 24 -6.27 -9.04 6.63
C PRO A 24 -7.30 -10.12 6.98
N ASP A 25 -7.63 -11.04 6.06
CA ASP A 25 -8.64 -12.08 6.29
C ASP A 25 -8.00 -13.39 6.79
N PRO A 26 -8.27 -13.82 8.04
CA PRO A 26 -7.73 -15.06 8.60
C PRO A 26 -8.13 -16.33 7.83
N LYS A 27 -9.24 -16.31 7.07
CA LYS A 27 -9.64 -17.46 6.24
C LYS A 27 -8.62 -17.77 5.16
N PHE A 28 -7.94 -16.74 4.65
CA PHE A 28 -6.96 -16.83 3.57
C PHE A 28 -5.53 -16.63 4.07
N ASN A 29 -5.35 -16.23 5.33
CA ASN A 29 -4.04 -15.96 5.93
C ASN A 29 -3.78 -16.84 7.17
N LYS A 30 -3.06 -17.95 6.97
CA LYS A 30 -2.71 -18.91 8.04
C LYS A 30 -1.87 -18.26 9.15
N ASP A 31 -1.05 -17.26 8.84
CA ASP A 31 -0.24 -16.56 9.84
C ASP A 31 -1.12 -15.76 10.81
N LEU A 32 -2.26 -15.22 10.35
CA LEU A 32 -3.22 -14.56 11.24
C LEU A 32 -3.93 -15.55 12.16
N VAL A 33 -4.24 -16.76 11.67
CA VAL A 33 -4.82 -17.82 12.52
C VAL A 33 -3.85 -18.22 13.62
N GLN A 34 -2.58 -18.39 13.28
CA GLN A 34 -1.54 -18.71 14.26
C GLN A 34 -1.31 -17.56 15.25
N LEU A 35 -1.34 -16.31 14.76
CA LEU A 35 -1.21 -15.15 15.63
C LEU A 35 -2.38 -15.00 16.60
N GLN A 36 -3.60 -15.39 16.20
CA GLN A 36 -4.76 -15.40 17.11
C GLN A 36 -4.52 -16.36 18.29
N LEU A 37 -3.91 -17.52 18.05
CA LEU A 37 -3.51 -18.44 19.11
C LEU A 37 -2.44 -17.83 20.04
N GLU A 38 -1.49 -17.08 19.49
CA GLU A 38 -0.48 -16.36 20.29
C GLU A 38 -1.10 -15.27 21.17
N TYR A 39 -2.10 -14.53 20.67
CA TYR A 39 -2.86 -13.55 21.47
C TYR A 39 -3.51 -14.23 22.68
N ARG A 40 -4.17 -15.38 22.46
CA ARG A 40 -4.78 -16.17 23.54
C ARG A 40 -3.73 -16.68 24.54
N ALA A 41 -2.62 -17.21 24.06
CA ALA A 41 -1.51 -17.67 24.90
C ALA A 41 -0.90 -16.55 25.76
N ALA A 42 -0.94 -15.31 25.28
CA ALA A 42 -0.51 -14.12 26.00
C ALA A 42 -1.61 -13.49 26.90
N ASN A 43 -2.73 -14.18 27.11
CA ASN A 43 -3.88 -13.72 27.91
C ASN A 43 -4.55 -12.44 27.37
N PHE A 44 -4.60 -12.28 26.04
CA PHE A 44 -5.46 -11.30 25.38
C PHE A 44 -6.75 -11.96 24.88
N SER A 45 -7.86 -11.19 24.87
CA SER A 45 -9.13 -11.66 24.34
C SER A 45 -9.15 -11.68 22.80
N ASP A 46 -10.02 -12.50 22.22
CA ASP A 46 -10.27 -12.49 20.78
C ASP A 46 -10.79 -11.13 20.29
N GLU A 47 -11.54 -10.42 21.13
CA GLU A 47 -12.00 -9.05 20.85
C GLU A 47 -10.83 -8.07 20.70
N ALA A 48 -9.78 -8.21 21.52
CA ALA A 48 -8.58 -7.41 21.38
C ALA A 48 -7.87 -7.68 20.04
N PHE A 49 -7.77 -8.94 19.64
CA PHE A 49 -7.25 -9.33 18.33
C PHE A 49 -8.06 -8.71 17.19
N GLN A 50 -9.40 -8.82 17.24
CA GLN A 50 -10.28 -8.27 16.20
C GLN A 50 -10.22 -6.74 16.12
N ARG A 51 -10.16 -6.06 17.27
CA ARG A 51 -10.01 -4.61 17.34
C ARG A 51 -8.68 -4.18 16.70
N ASP A 52 -7.59 -4.85 17.05
CA ASP A 52 -6.27 -4.56 16.52
C ASP A 52 -6.21 -4.80 15.00
N LEU A 53 -6.81 -5.90 14.53
CA LEU A 53 -6.90 -6.22 13.10
C LEU A 53 -7.73 -5.17 12.34
N LYS A 54 -8.88 -4.77 12.87
CA LYS A 54 -9.72 -3.71 12.31
C LYS A 54 -8.98 -2.37 12.26
N HIS A 55 -8.23 -2.05 13.31
CA HIS A 55 -7.42 -0.83 13.33
C HIS A 55 -6.35 -0.84 12.22
N LEU A 56 -5.76 -1.99 11.89
CA LEU A 56 -4.84 -2.11 10.76
C LEU A 56 -5.52 -1.98 9.40
N GLN A 57 -6.75 -2.46 9.25
CA GLN A 57 -7.54 -2.30 8.02
C GLN A 57 -7.97 -0.84 7.81
N GLN A 58 -8.20 -0.10 8.89
CA GLN A 58 -8.57 1.32 8.86
C GLN A 58 -7.37 2.25 8.67
N GLN A 59 -6.13 1.75 8.84
CA GLN A 59 -4.98 2.58 8.56
C GLN A 59 -4.90 2.87 7.07
N PRO A 60 -4.84 4.15 6.66
CA PRO A 60 -4.68 4.47 5.26
C PRO A 60 -3.39 3.80 4.77
N ALA A 61 -3.51 3.18 3.60
CA ALA A 61 -2.39 2.79 2.76
C ALA A 61 -1.30 3.87 2.85
N LYS A 62 -0.12 3.52 3.38
CA LYS A 62 1.00 4.47 3.34
C LYS A 62 1.44 4.56 1.89
N ILE A 63 0.97 5.61 1.21
CA ILE A 63 1.40 5.95 -0.15
C ILE A 63 2.76 6.62 -0.04
N ALA A 64 3.74 6.02 -0.70
CA ALA A 64 5.04 6.62 -0.93
C ALA A 64 5.13 7.05 -2.39
N GLN A 65 5.48 8.32 -2.58
CA GLN A 65 5.63 8.94 -3.90
C GLN A 65 7.06 9.42 -4.10
N VAL A 66 7.58 9.24 -5.31
CA VAL A 66 8.83 9.81 -5.79
C VAL A 66 8.69 10.26 -7.24
N THR A 67 9.45 11.28 -7.61
CA THR A 67 9.44 11.82 -8.98
C THR A 67 10.77 11.55 -9.66
N LEU A 68 10.71 11.18 -10.93
CA LEU A 68 11.85 10.94 -11.80
C LEU A 68 11.81 11.90 -12.97
N ARG A 69 12.99 12.32 -13.42
CA ARG A 69 13.19 12.94 -14.72
C ARG A 69 13.79 11.91 -15.66
N GLY A 70 13.14 11.65 -16.77
CA GLY A 70 13.61 10.73 -17.80
C GLY A 70 14.26 11.44 -18.99
N PRO A 71 14.65 10.67 -20.02
CA PRO A 71 15.02 11.20 -21.33
C PRO A 71 13.99 12.17 -21.89
N SER A 72 14.45 13.06 -22.77
CA SER A 72 13.59 14.03 -23.47
C SER A 72 12.75 14.90 -22.53
N ALA A 73 13.27 15.18 -21.33
CA ALA A 73 12.62 15.96 -20.29
C ALA A 73 11.26 15.42 -19.80
N SER A 74 11.02 14.11 -19.96
CA SER A 74 9.85 13.45 -19.36
C SER A 74 9.88 13.55 -17.83
N ILE A 75 8.71 13.71 -17.23
CA ILE A 75 8.51 13.67 -15.78
C ILE A 75 7.65 12.44 -15.49
N ILE A 76 8.08 11.64 -14.51
CA ILE A 76 7.40 10.41 -14.12
C ILE A 76 7.16 10.46 -12.62
N VAL A 77 5.91 10.28 -12.22
CA VAL A 77 5.51 10.15 -10.82
C VAL A 77 5.31 8.67 -10.54
N VAL A 78 6.04 8.14 -9.55
CA VAL A 78 5.93 6.75 -9.11
C VAL A 78 5.33 6.74 -7.72
N GLU A 79 4.13 6.18 -7.61
CA GLU A 79 3.41 5.98 -6.37
C GLU A 79 3.32 4.50 -6.02
N THR A 80 3.54 4.19 -4.76
CA THR A 80 3.47 2.82 -4.25
C THR A 80 2.78 2.79 -2.92
N GLU A 81 2.04 1.72 -2.67
CA GLU A 81 1.49 1.42 -1.36
C GLU A 81 2.41 0.45 -0.60
N GLY A 82 2.51 0.64 0.71
CA GLY A 82 3.04 -0.38 1.62
C GLY A 82 4.56 -0.38 1.83
N ILE A 83 5.30 0.43 1.08
CA ILE A 83 6.75 0.68 1.30
C ILE A 83 7.02 2.12 1.73
N SER A 84 8.14 2.35 2.41
CA SER A 84 8.53 3.72 2.79
C SER A 84 9.15 4.44 1.59
N LYS A 85 9.04 5.77 1.56
CA LYS A 85 9.68 6.62 0.54
C LYS A 85 11.17 6.30 0.37
N LYS A 86 11.90 6.10 1.47
CA LYS A 86 13.33 5.73 1.44
C LYS A 86 13.56 4.41 0.70
N LYS A 87 12.78 3.37 1.03
CA LYS A 87 12.90 2.04 0.40
C LYS A 87 12.52 2.08 -1.09
N LEU A 88 11.51 2.88 -1.44
CA LEU A 88 11.15 3.13 -2.83
C LEU A 88 12.30 3.80 -3.61
N GLN A 89 12.94 4.82 -3.03
CA GLN A 89 14.10 5.49 -3.65
C GLN A 89 15.26 4.52 -3.89
N GLU A 90 15.63 3.72 -2.89
CA GLU A 90 16.69 2.72 -3.00
C GLU A 90 16.38 1.69 -4.12
N LEU A 91 15.14 1.21 -4.18
CA LEU A 91 14.69 0.27 -5.20
C LEU A 91 14.79 0.89 -6.60
N ILE A 92 14.32 2.13 -6.77
CA ILE A 92 14.40 2.81 -8.06
C ILE A 92 15.86 3.04 -8.47
N LEU A 93 16.71 3.58 -7.58
CA LEU A 93 18.13 3.81 -7.89
C LEU A 93 18.82 2.55 -8.40
N THR A 94 18.58 1.42 -7.72
CA THR A 94 19.12 0.10 -8.11
C THR A 94 18.74 -0.31 -9.54
N HIS A 95 17.55 0.09 -10.02
CA HIS A 95 17.09 -0.22 -11.37
C HIS A 95 17.50 0.84 -12.40
N LEU A 96 17.60 2.11 -12.00
CA LEU A 96 18.04 3.19 -12.89
C LEU A 96 19.52 3.07 -13.26
N GLU A 97 20.36 2.64 -12.32
CA GLU A 97 21.78 2.36 -12.57
C GLU A 97 21.98 1.28 -13.64
N LYS A 98 21.05 0.31 -13.71
CA LYS A 98 21.07 -0.77 -14.71
C LYS A 98 20.55 -0.33 -16.07
N SER A 99 19.61 0.61 -16.12
CA SER A 99 18.92 0.95 -17.37
C SER A 99 19.72 1.89 -18.28
N GLY A 100 20.73 2.61 -17.75
CA GLY A 100 21.62 3.49 -18.52
C GLY A 100 20.94 4.67 -19.23
N GLY A 101 19.61 4.73 -19.21
CA GLY A 101 18.78 5.58 -20.06
C GLY A 101 18.53 6.97 -19.50
N GLY A 102 19.49 7.60 -18.82
CA GLY A 102 19.39 9.02 -18.43
C GLY A 102 18.28 9.39 -17.42
N PHE A 103 17.64 8.41 -16.79
CA PHE A 103 16.69 8.65 -15.72
C PHE A 103 17.39 9.09 -14.44
N ARG A 104 16.82 10.09 -13.76
CA ARG A 104 17.37 10.60 -12.49
C ARG A 104 16.24 10.87 -11.51
N LEU A 105 16.44 10.48 -10.26
CA LEU A 105 15.63 10.97 -9.15
C LEU A 105 15.77 12.48 -9.07
N THR A 106 14.64 13.16 -8.89
CA THR A 106 14.62 14.62 -8.75
C THR A 106 14.01 15.00 -7.41
N GLN A 107 14.59 16.02 -6.79
CA GLN A 107 14.07 16.64 -5.58
C GLN A 107 13.17 17.84 -5.91
N ASN A 108 13.10 18.24 -7.19
CA ASN A 108 12.25 19.33 -7.60
C ASN A 108 10.79 18.93 -7.44
N ASP A 109 9.98 19.90 -7.02
CA ASP A 109 8.55 19.73 -6.93
C ASP A 109 7.91 19.84 -8.33
N TYR A 110 7.26 18.77 -8.77
CA TYR A 110 6.49 18.70 -10.01
C TYR A 110 5.00 18.49 -9.75
N SER A 111 4.54 18.71 -8.52
CA SER A 111 3.13 18.58 -8.14
C SER A 111 2.18 19.34 -9.06
N ARG A 112 2.60 20.50 -9.57
CA ARG A 112 1.80 21.34 -10.49
C ARG A 112 1.80 20.86 -11.95
N ALA A 113 2.67 19.91 -12.30
CA ALA A 113 2.72 19.37 -13.66
C ALA A 113 1.67 18.26 -13.89
N PHE A 114 1.05 17.76 -12.81
CA PHE A 114 0.05 16.71 -12.85
C PHE A 114 -1.21 17.15 -12.12
N GLU A 115 -2.35 16.69 -12.60
CA GLU A 115 -3.63 16.88 -11.92
C GLU A 115 -4.30 15.51 -11.76
N GLU A 116 -4.75 15.21 -10.56
CA GLU A 116 -5.50 13.98 -10.29
C GLU A 116 -6.90 14.10 -10.90
N LYS A 117 -7.27 13.13 -11.74
CA LYS A 117 -8.57 13.07 -12.41
C LYS A 117 -9.20 11.70 -12.20
N GLY A 118 -10.50 11.68 -11.90
CA GLY A 118 -11.30 10.46 -11.99
C GLY A 118 -11.45 10.06 -13.47
N VAL A 119 -11.04 8.84 -13.81
CA VAL A 119 -11.16 8.30 -15.16
C VAL A 119 -12.20 7.17 -15.16
N VAL A 120 -13.21 7.31 -16.01
CA VAL A 120 -14.20 6.25 -16.27
C VAL A 120 -13.85 5.60 -17.61
N VAL A 121 -13.49 4.32 -17.58
CA VAL A 121 -13.17 3.56 -18.79
C VAL A 121 -14.39 2.72 -19.18
N MET A 122 -14.98 3.00 -20.35
CA MET A 122 -16.10 2.24 -20.91
C MET A 122 -15.62 1.39 -22.08
N ALA A 123 -15.96 0.10 -22.09
CA ALA A 123 -15.70 -0.77 -23.23
C ALA A 123 -16.66 -0.42 -24.37
N SER A 124 -16.14 -0.19 -25.58
CA SER A 124 -16.96 -0.01 -26.78
C SER A 124 -17.52 -1.35 -27.24
N THR A 125 -18.60 -1.81 -26.59
CA THR A 125 -19.43 -2.86 -27.19
C THR A 125 -20.52 -2.19 -28.03
N LYS A 126 -20.40 -2.31 -29.36
CA LYS A 126 -21.56 -2.13 -30.25
C LYS A 126 -22.51 -3.30 -29.99
N ALA A 127 -23.60 -3.04 -29.29
CA ALA A 127 -24.82 -3.82 -29.43
C ALA A 127 -26.03 -2.97 -29.04
N ASP A 128 -26.63 -2.40 -30.08
CA ASP A 128 -28.02 -1.95 -30.13
C ASP A 128 -28.45 -0.73 -29.28
N ARG A 129 -29.44 -0.04 -29.83
CA ARG A 129 -29.86 1.33 -29.51
C ARG A 129 -30.47 1.46 -28.11
N THR A 130 -29.76 2.08 -27.18
CA THR A 130 -30.36 3.02 -26.23
C THR A 130 -29.29 3.97 -25.71
N ALA A 131 -29.43 5.24 -26.05
CA ALA A 131 -28.50 6.29 -25.65
C ALA A 131 -28.46 6.40 -24.11
N VAL A 132 -27.26 6.43 -23.54
CA VAL A 132 -27.05 6.84 -22.16
C VAL A 132 -26.96 8.36 -22.15
N THR A 133 -28.02 9.02 -21.70
CA THR A 133 -28.02 10.46 -21.44
C THR A 133 -27.30 10.68 -20.12
N LEU A 134 -26.17 11.40 -20.15
CA LEU A 134 -25.56 11.96 -18.95
C LEU A 134 -26.20 13.34 -18.74
N GLU A 135 -27.07 13.47 -17.74
CA GLU A 135 -27.54 14.78 -17.28
C GLU A 135 -26.45 15.40 -16.40
N THR A 136 -26.03 16.61 -16.80
CA THR A 136 -25.17 17.52 -16.03
C THR A 136 -25.98 18.33 -15.03
#